data_AF-A0A832CMX8-F1
#
_entry.id   AF-A0A832CMX8-F1
#
_cell.length_a   1.000
_cell.length_b   1.000
_cell.length_c   1.000
_cell.angle_alpha   90.00
_cell.angle_beta   90.00
_cell.angle_gamma   90.00
#
_symmetry.space_group_name_H-M   'P 1'
#
loop_
_entity.id
_entity.type
_entity.pdbx_description
1 polymer ?
#
loop_
_entity_poly.entity_id
_entity_poly.type
_entity_poly.pdbx_seq_one_letter_code
_entity_poly.pdbx_strand_id
1 'polypeptide(L)'
;MALTTRDGRLVYLSAAARPARPGLEQALTSLLYELGRRDFAELHGDRIRLDLSRKLREIGFPVEELEITVSLRCPQCAASLQLSPETVVYVCPY
;
A
#
# COMPACT_ATOMS: atom_id res chain seq x y z
N MET A 1 4.76 -3.39 5.12
CA MET A 1 6.02 -3.36 4.35
C MET A 1 6.37 -1.93 4.00
N ALA A 2 7.61 -1.48 4.25
CA ALA A 2 8.08 -0.15 3.83
C ALA A 2 8.69 -0.21 2.43
N LEU A 3 8.39 0.77 1.58
CA LEU A 3 8.92 0.88 0.22
C LEU A 3 8.93 2.32 -0.28
N THR A 4 9.76 2.60 -1.28
CA THR A 4 9.82 3.90 -1.95
C THR A 4 9.05 3.82 -3.26
N THR A 5 8.05 4.69 -3.40
CA THR A 5 7.26 4.89 -4.63
C THR A 5 8.10 5.41 -5.78
N ARG A 6 7.58 5.35 -7.01
CA ARG A 6 8.29 5.84 -8.19
C ARG A 6 8.60 7.35 -8.12
N ASP A 7 7.71 8.14 -7.54
CA ASP A 7 7.91 9.58 -7.30
C ASP A 7 8.75 9.87 -6.04
N GLY A 8 9.42 8.86 -5.46
CA GLY A 8 10.41 9.02 -4.41
C GLY A 8 9.85 9.12 -2.99
N ARG A 9 8.55 8.90 -2.78
CA ARG A 9 7.94 8.94 -1.45
C ARG A 9 8.10 7.61 -0.72
N LEU A 10 8.62 7.66 0.50
CA LEU A 10 8.68 6.51 1.39
C LEU A 10 7.28 6.25 1.98
N VAL A 11 6.75 5.06 1.76
CA VAL A 11 5.44 4.63 2.27
C VAL A 11 5.53 3.31 3.00
N TYR A 12 4.57 3.08 3.89
CA TYR A 12 4.28 1.78 4.45
C TYR A 12 2.96 1.27 3.86
N LEU A 13 3.01 0.11 3.21
CA LEU A 13 1.85 -0.61 2.71
C LEU A 13 1.52 -1.81 3.60
N SER A 14 0.24 -1.98 3.90
CA SER A 14 -0.30 -3.22 4.47
C SER A 14 -1.55 -3.63 3.71
N ALA A 15 -1.78 -4.93 3.63
CA ALA A 15 -3.01 -5.48 3.10
C ALA A 15 -3.56 -6.54 4.06
N ALA A 16 -4.89 -6.56 4.20
CA ALA A 16 -5.61 -7.61 4.88
C ALA A 16 -6.67 -8.16 3.92
N ALA A 17 -6.83 -9.48 3.86
CA ALA A 17 -7.80 -10.09 2.97
C ALA A 17 -8.48 -11.30 3.61
N ARG A 18 -9.73 -11.57 3.22
CA ARG A 18 -10.51 -12.72 3.68
C ARG A 18 -11.22 -13.43 2.52
N PRO A 19 -11.44 -14.75 2.60
CA PRO A 19 -10.99 -15.65 3.67
C PRO A 19 -9.47 -15.94 3.57
N ALA A 20 -8.85 -16.24 4.72
CA ALA A 20 -7.44 -16.63 4.75
C ALA A 20 -7.24 -17.97 4.02
N ARG A 21 -6.20 -18.06 3.19
CA ARG A 21 -5.84 -19.28 2.43
C ARG A 21 -4.33 -19.49 2.44
N PRO A 22 -3.84 -20.74 2.38
CA PRO A 22 -2.41 -21.01 2.21
C PRO A 22 -1.87 -20.30 0.95
N GLY A 23 -0.74 -19.61 1.07
CA GLY A 23 -0.12 -18.87 -0.04
C GLY A 23 -0.69 -17.48 -0.32
N LEU A 24 -1.83 -17.10 0.29
CA LEU A 24 -2.41 -15.76 0.12
C LEU A 24 -1.48 -14.65 0.60
N GLU A 25 -0.76 -14.87 1.70
CA GLU A 25 0.20 -13.91 2.25
C GLU A 25 1.33 -13.59 1.26
N GLN A 26 1.86 -14.61 0.59
CA GLN A 26 2.90 -14.43 -0.43
C GLN A 26 2.34 -13.73 -1.66
N ALA A 27 1.14 -14.10 -2.12
CA ALA A 27 0.46 -13.42 -3.22
C ALA A 27 0.22 -11.93 -2.93
N LEU A 28 -0.28 -11.59 -1.73
CA LEU A 28 -0.48 -10.22 -1.28
C LEU A 28 0.86 -9.47 -1.22
N THR A 29 1.90 -10.09 -0.67
CA THR A 29 3.23 -9.48 -0.59
C THR A 29 3.77 -9.13 -1.97
N SER A 30 3.69 -10.05 -2.94
CA SER A 30 4.09 -9.79 -4.33
C SER A 30 3.31 -8.63 -4.95
N LEU A 31 1.99 -8.57 -4.74
CA LEU A 31 1.15 -7.48 -5.25
C LEU A 31 1.50 -6.13 -4.59
N LEU A 32 1.78 -6.11 -3.29
CA LEU A 32 2.22 -4.89 -2.60
C LEU A 32 3.56 -4.39 -3.14
N TYR A 33 4.48 -5.28 -3.51
CA TYR A 33 5.73 -4.88 -4.18
C TYR A 33 5.49 -4.27 -5.56
N GLU A 34 4.54 -4.78 -6.34
CA GLU A 34 4.16 -4.18 -7.62
C GLU A 34 3.57 -2.78 -7.44
N LEU A 35 2.73 -2.58 -6.42
CA LEU A 35 2.19 -1.26 -6.09
C LEU A 35 3.29 -0.25 -5.77
N GLY A 36 4.36 -0.69 -5.12
CA GLY A 36 5.51 0.19 -4.84
C GLY A 36 6.19 0.78 -6.07
N ARG A 37 5.92 0.26 -7.28
CA ARG A 37 6.44 0.81 -8.55
C ARG A 37 5.55 1.92 -9.14
N ARG A 38 4.43 2.27 -8.50
CA ARG A 38 3.51 3.34 -8.89
C ARG A 38 3.84 4.65 -8.18
N ASP A 39 3.25 5.75 -8.63
CA ASP A 39 3.35 7.04 -7.95
C ASP A 39 2.44 7.06 -6.72
N PHE A 40 2.79 7.84 -5.69
CA PHE A 40 2.01 7.92 -4.46
C PHE A 40 0.53 8.27 -4.67
N ALA A 41 0.23 9.18 -5.61
CA ALA A 41 -1.14 9.57 -5.92
C ALA A 41 -1.98 8.38 -6.45
N GLU A 42 -1.34 7.41 -7.09
CA GLU A 42 -1.96 6.20 -7.61
C GLU A 42 -2.12 5.11 -6.56
N LEU A 43 -1.65 5.33 -5.32
CA LEU A 43 -1.75 4.41 -4.17
C LEU A 43 -3.01 4.61 -3.32
N HIS A 44 -3.89 5.53 -3.72
CA HIS A 44 -5.13 5.81 -3.00
C HIS A 44 -6.38 5.48 -3.82
N GLY A 45 -7.46 5.15 -3.11
CA GLY A 45 -8.81 5.00 -3.65
C GLY A 45 -9.24 3.59 -4.02
N ASP A 46 -10.53 3.45 -4.33
CA ASP A 46 -11.18 2.15 -4.60
C ASP A 46 -10.64 1.43 -5.84
N ARG A 47 -10.05 2.17 -6.78
CA ARG A 47 -9.53 1.60 -8.03
C ARG A 47 -8.45 0.56 -7.78
N ILE A 48 -7.59 0.78 -6.78
CA ILE A 48 -6.52 -0.18 -6.43
C ILE A 48 -7.09 -1.42 -5.79
N ARG A 49 -8.07 -1.25 -4.90
CA ARG A 49 -8.75 -2.37 -4.25
C ARG A 49 -9.38 -3.27 -5.31
N LEU A 50 -10.07 -2.69 -6.28
CA LEU A 50 -10.66 -3.42 -7.41
C LEU A 50 -9.61 -4.11 -8.29
N ASP A 51 -8.50 -3.43 -8.60
CA ASP A 51 -7.40 -3.97 -9.40
C ASP A 51 -6.73 -5.17 -8.70
N LEU A 52 -6.39 -5.03 -7.42
CA LEU A 52 -5.80 -6.10 -6.63
C LEU A 52 -6.77 -7.27 -6.42
N SER A 53 -8.05 -7.02 -6.10
CA SER A 53 -9.05 -8.08 -5.97
C SER A 53 -9.21 -8.88 -7.26
N ARG A 54 -9.13 -8.22 -8.42
CA ARG A 54 -9.15 -8.88 -9.73
C ARG A 54 -7.91 -9.72 -9.95
N LYS A 55 -6.72 -9.16 -9.74
CA LYS A 55 -5.45 -9.90 -9.86
C LYS A 55 -5.42 -11.12 -8.96
N LEU A 56 -5.78 -10.97 -7.68
CA LEU A 56 -5.87 -12.06 -6.71
C LEU A 56 -6.79 -13.18 -7.22
N ARG A 57 -7.94 -12.84 -7.79
CA ARG A 57 -8.86 -13.82 -8.40
C ARG A 57 -8.22 -14.54 -9.58
N GLU A 58 -7.53 -13.83 -10.47
CA GLU A 58 -6.84 -14.40 -11.64
C GLU A 58 -5.74 -15.39 -11.25
N ILE A 59 -5.03 -15.13 -10.15
CA ILE A 59 -3.98 -16.02 -9.62
C ILE A 59 -4.52 -17.09 -8.65
N GLY A 60 -5.84 -17.29 -8.59
CA GLY A 60 -6.46 -18.39 -7.83
C GLY A 60 -6.83 -18.09 -6.36
N PHE A 61 -6.75 -16.82 -5.95
CA PHE A 61 -7.14 -16.34 -4.62
C PHE A 61 -8.37 -15.44 -4.67
N PRO A 62 -9.59 -15.98 -4.89
CA PRO A 62 -10.80 -15.18 -4.74
C PRO A 62 -10.96 -14.75 -3.28
N VAL A 63 -10.96 -13.44 -3.06
CA VAL A 63 -11.18 -12.80 -1.76
C VAL A 63 -12.53 -12.07 -1.78
N GLU A 64 -13.22 -12.10 -0.64
CA GLU A 64 -14.49 -11.41 -0.40
C GLU A 64 -14.25 -10.02 0.17
N GLU A 65 -13.28 -9.91 1.08
CA GLU A 65 -12.84 -8.67 1.69
C GLU A 65 -11.36 -8.46 1.36
N LEU A 66 -11.03 -7.24 0.95
CA LEU A 66 -9.65 -6.77 0.77
C LEU A 66 -9.56 -5.35 1.32
N GLU A 67 -8.63 -5.12 2.24
CA GLU A 67 -8.28 -3.83 2.80
C GLU A 67 -6.82 -3.52 2.46
N ILE A 68 -6.55 -2.29 2.02
CA ILE A 68 -5.21 -1.81 1.72
C ILE A 68 -5.01 -0.51 2.47
N THR A 69 -3.97 -0.45 3.29
CA THR A 69 -3.59 0.74 4.03
C THR A 69 -2.28 1.29 3.49
N VAL A 70 -2.25 2.58 3.23
CA VAL A 70 -1.08 3.31 2.76
C VAL A 70 -0.77 4.41 3.75
N SER A 71 0.42 4.39 4.33
CA SER A 71 0.88 5.43 5.26
C SER A 71 2.16 6.07 4.73
N LEU A 72 2.16 7.38 4.54
CA LEU A 72 3.38 8.12 4.20
C LEU A 72 4.34 8.10 5.40
N ARG A 73 5.64 7.91 5.14
CA ARG A 73 6.69 7.86 6.16
C ARG A 73 7.78 8.90 5.88
N CYS A 74 8.37 9.42 6.95
CA CYS A 74 9.53 10.29 6.85
C CYS A 74 10.73 9.50 6.27
N PRO A 75 11.40 9.96 5.21
CA PRO A 75 12.54 9.24 4.64
C PRO A 75 13.75 9.17 5.58
N GLN A 76 13.86 10.09 6.55
CA GLN A 76 14.99 10.18 7.48
C GLN A 76 14.84 9.25 8.70
N CYS A 77 13.66 9.22 9.33
CA CYS A 77 13.44 8.47 10.57
C CYS A 77 12.28 7.45 10.51
N ALA A 78 11.65 7.27 9.35
CA ALA A 78 10.49 6.39 9.14
C ALA A 78 9.24 6.69 10.01
N ALA A 79 9.19 7.83 10.69
CA ALA A 79 8.01 8.27 11.43
C ALA A 79 6.79 8.44 10.50
N SER A 80 5.58 8.23 11.04
CA SER A 80 4.34 8.39 10.28
C SER A 80 4.08 9.87 9.95
N LEU A 81 3.79 10.16 8.68
CA LEU A 81 3.40 11.49 8.22
C LEU A 81 1.89 11.51 7.97
N GLN A 82 1.18 12.43 8.62
CA GLN A 82 -0.22 12.70 8.29
C GLN A 82 -0.27 13.78 7.23
N LEU A 83 -0.93 13.47 6.11
CA LEU A 83 -1.20 14.43 5.04
C LEU A 83 -2.61 14.97 5.21
N SER A 84 -2.75 16.29 5.26
CA SER A 84 -4.05 16.94 5.08
C SER A 84 -4.11 17.57 3.68
N PRO A 85 -5.30 17.77 3.09
CA PRO A 85 -5.46 18.39 1.77
C PRO A 85 -4.96 19.83 1.70
N GLU A 86 -4.92 20.53 2.85
CA GLU A 86 -4.75 21.98 2.89
C GLU A 86 -3.30 22.38 3.12
N THR A 87 -2.54 21.62 3.91
CA THR A 87 -1.11 21.86 4.12
C THR A 87 -0.42 20.62 4.69
N VAL A 88 0.83 20.39 4.30
CA VAL A 88 1.72 19.38 4.89
C VAL A 88 2.93 20.11 5.44
N VAL A 89 2.92 20.41 6.75
CA VAL A 89 4.15 20.83 7.46
C VAL A 89 4.56 19.69 8.35
N TYR A 90 5.64 19.01 7.97
CA TYR A 90 6.30 18.06 8.85
C TYR A 90 7.75 18.49 9.02
N VAL A 91 8.11 18.87 10.24
CA VAL A 91 9.50 19.11 10.63
C VAL A 91 9.98 17.86 11.35
N CYS A 92 10.89 17.11 10.72
CA CYS A 92 11.55 15.99 11.37
C CYS A 92 12.50 16.56 12.43
N PRO A 93 12.38 16.20 13.72
CA PRO A 93 13.27 16.70 14.77
C PRO A 93 14.63 15.96 14.82
N TYR A 94 14.87 15.05 13.88
CA TYR A 94 16.06 14.21 13.75
C TYR A 94 16.67 14.34 12.36
#